data_AF-T1PHF3-F1
#
_entry.id   AF-T1PHF3-F1
#
_cell.length_a   1.000
_cell.length_b   1.000
_cell.length_c   1.000
_cell.angle_alpha   90.00
_cell.angle_beta   90.00
_cell.angle_gamma   90.00
#
_symmetry.space_group_name_H-M   'P 1'
#
loop_
_entity.id
_entity.type
_entity.pdbx_description
1 polymer ?
#
loop_
_entity_poly.entity_id
_entity_poly.type
_entity_poly.pdbx_seq_one_letter_code
_entity_poly.pdbx_strand_id
1 'polypeptide(L)'
;MGKLYVKFDEDGNLLDFHGSPILLDAQIPQEEDVLQLLEVYRPKVRELEEDTVGHTKVFLEGSRKVCRHQECNLGNLITDAMVYARILEDFGGAYWTDAAIAFMQGGSIRSSIEKRSDGSVLAIDVASVLPFKNDLYVSQITGRSLLAVLEHSASMYETESKGGFLQMSGIHTTYDYNNPVGSRVIATEVLCANCDVPTFEPLEEDRLYNVIVPSYLANGGDGYTFVEENGPKPQRMQLKDAAALSQYLKRHEFVYPVVEDRITIIKKTSDNANGNL
;
A
#
# COMPACT_ATOMS: atom_id res chain seq x y z
N MET A 1 -16.18 14.83 18.97
CA MET A 1 -17.32 13.88 19.06
C MET A 1 -18.52 14.44 18.30
N GLY A 2 -19.14 13.67 17.41
CA GLY A 2 -20.35 14.12 16.71
C GLY A 2 -21.55 14.20 17.65
N LYS A 3 -22.30 15.31 17.61
CA LYS A 3 -23.53 15.47 18.39
C LYS A 3 -24.63 16.00 17.48
N LEU A 4 -25.69 15.21 17.33
CA LEU A 4 -26.84 15.52 16.49
C LEU A 4 -28.10 15.31 17.30
N TYR A 5 -28.96 16.31 17.32
CA TYR A 5 -30.31 16.24 17.82
C TYR A 5 -31.25 16.08 16.64
N VAL A 6 -32.15 15.12 16.74
CA VAL A 6 -33.14 14.79 15.71
C VAL A 6 -34.50 14.70 16.37
N LYS A 7 -35.51 15.24 15.68
CA LYS A 7 -36.90 15.19 16.11
C LYS A 7 -37.73 14.44 15.07
N PHE A 8 -38.50 13.46 15.53
CA PHE A 8 -39.41 12.69 14.70
C PHE A 8 -40.87 12.91 15.13
N ASP A 9 -41.82 12.68 14.23
CA ASP A 9 -43.24 12.55 14.58
C ASP A 9 -43.57 11.11 15.07
N GLU A 10 -44.85 10.87 15.38
CA GLU A 10 -45.33 9.56 15.85
C GLU A 10 -45.24 8.46 14.77
N ASP A 11 -45.23 8.85 13.50
CA ASP A 11 -45.10 7.94 12.36
C ASP A 11 -43.62 7.68 12.00
N GLY A 12 -42.68 8.33 12.69
CA GLY A 12 -41.23 8.20 12.47
C GLY A 12 -40.65 9.09 11.37
N ASN A 13 -41.39 10.09 10.88
CA ASN A 13 -40.87 11.06 9.91
C ASN A 13 -40.00 12.10 10.59
N LEU A 14 -38.85 12.41 9.99
CA LEU A 14 -37.94 13.44 10.48
C LEU A 14 -38.58 14.83 10.32
N LEU A 15 -38.80 15.51 11.45
CA LEU A 15 -39.36 16.84 11.51
C LEU A 15 -38.28 17.94 11.54
N ASP A 16 -37.20 17.71 12.27
CA ASP A 16 -36.12 18.69 12.47
C ASP A 16 -34.82 18.00 12.87
N PHE A 17 -33.69 18.62 12.55
CA PHE A 17 -32.38 18.21 13.05
C PHE A 17 -31.45 19.41 13.24
N HIS A 18 -30.65 19.39 14.30
CA HIS A 18 -29.60 20.37 14.54
C HIS A 18 -28.46 19.76 15.33
N GLY A 19 -27.26 20.33 15.22
CA GLY A 19 -26.11 19.79 15.91
C GLY A 19 -24.83 20.53 15.58
N SER A 20 -23.79 20.26 16.37
CA SER A 20 -22.43 20.72 16.12
C SER A 20 -21.45 19.74 16.76
N PRO A 21 -20.27 19.54 16.17
CA PRO A 21 -19.25 18.71 16.78
C PRO A 21 -18.85 19.27 18.15
N ILE A 22 -18.80 18.40 19.16
CA ILE A 22 -18.15 18.74 20.43
C ILE A 22 -16.66 18.57 20.21
N LEU A 23 -15.91 19.66 20.39
CA LEU A 23 -14.45 19.61 20.45
C LEU A 23 -14.04 18.90 21.75
N LEU A 24 -13.26 17.83 21.64
CA LEU A 24 -12.73 17.10 22.79
C LEU A 24 -11.38 17.70 23.16
N ASP A 25 -11.40 18.78 23.94
CA ASP A 25 -10.20 19.47 24.43
C ASP A 25 -9.96 19.18 25.92
N ALA A 26 -8.98 19.86 26.51
CA ALA A 26 -8.59 19.69 27.91
C ALA A 26 -9.64 20.18 28.93
N GLN A 27 -10.72 20.85 28.50
CA GLN A 27 -11.80 21.29 29.39
C GLN A 27 -12.76 20.14 29.73
N ILE A 28 -12.78 19.09 28.91
CA ILE A 28 -13.58 17.90 29.16
C ILE A 28 -12.75 16.94 30.03
N PRO A 29 -13.18 16.65 31.27
CA PRO A 29 -12.44 15.77 32.17
C PRO A 29 -12.36 14.36 31.56
N GLN A 30 -11.20 13.73 31.77
CA GLN A 30 -11.00 12.33 31.41
C GLN A 30 -11.57 11.46 32.54
N GLU A 31 -12.34 10.43 32.16
CA GLU A 31 -12.93 9.49 33.13
C GLU A 31 -11.83 8.59 33.73
N GLU A 32 -11.79 8.52 35.05
CA GLU A 32 -10.70 7.90 35.81
C GLU A 32 -10.64 6.37 35.61
N ASP A 33 -11.80 5.71 35.46
CA ASP A 33 -11.86 4.27 35.17
C ASP A 33 -11.30 3.93 33.79
N VAL A 34 -11.53 4.79 32.79
CA VAL A 34 -10.94 4.68 31.45
C VAL A 34 -9.43 4.92 31.51
N LEU A 35 -8.97 5.91 32.29
CA LEU A 35 -7.54 6.15 32.48
C LEU A 35 -6.83 4.94 33.11
N GLN A 36 -7.41 4.35 34.14
CA GLN A 36 -6.89 3.14 34.77
C GLN A 36 -6.84 1.96 33.80
N LEU A 37 -7.88 1.80 32.97
CA LEU A 37 -7.88 0.79 31.91
C LEU A 37 -6.75 1.04 30.90
N LEU A 38 -6.49 2.30 30.51
CA LEU A 38 -5.39 2.63 29.60
C LEU A 38 -4.01 2.27 30.20
N GLU A 39 -3.79 2.45 31.51
CA GLU A 39 -2.53 2.06 32.16
C GLU A 39 -2.26 0.55 32.06
N VAL A 40 -3.30 -0.29 32.02
CA VAL A 40 -3.14 -1.75 31.84
C VAL A 40 -2.55 -2.08 30.46
N TYR A 41 -2.91 -1.33 29.41
CA TYR A 41 -2.45 -1.58 28.05
C TYR A 41 -1.21 -0.76 27.66
N ARG A 42 -0.93 0.33 28.38
CA ARG A 42 0.18 1.25 28.11
C ARG A 42 1.55 0.57 28.00
N PRO A 43 1.91 -0.47 28.80
CA PRO A 43 3.21 -1.13 28.67
C PRO A 43 3.49 -1.68 27.27
N LYS A 44 2.49 -2.28 26.61
CA LYS A 44 2.66 -2.82 25.24
C LYS A 44 2.83 -1.72 24.19
N VAL A 45 2.20 -0.56 24.42
CA VAL A 45 2.37 0.60 23.54
C VAL A 45 3.76 1.19 23.72
N ARG A 46 4.23 1.33 24.97
CA ARG A 46 5.58 1.82 25.27
C ARG A 46 6.67 0.94 24.65
N GLU A 47 6.51 -0.37 24.66
CA GLU A 47 7.44 -1.29 23.98
C GLU A 47 7.60 -0.93 22.50
N LEU A 48 6.51 -0.56 21.82
CA LEU A 48 6.54 -0.15 20.41
C LEU A 48 7.07 1.28 20.21
N GLU A 49 6.86 2.17 21.19
CA GLU A 49 7.39 3.53 21.20
C GLU A 49 8.91 3.57 21.46
N GLU A 50 9.44 2.56 22.15
CA GLU A 50 10.87 2.47 22.50
C GLU A 50 11.68 1.60 21.52
N ASP A 51 11.06 0.65 20.79
CA ASP A 51 11.75 -0.17 19.79
C ASP A 51 12.04 0.62 18.50
N THR A 52 13.29 1.03 18.33
CA THR A 52 13.78 1.61 17.07
C THR A 52 14.04 0.49 16.06
N VAL A 53 13.33 0.52 14.94
CA VAL A 53 13.42 -0.48 13.87
C VAL A 53 14.30 -0.04 12.70
N GLY A 54 14.86 1.16 12.74
CA GLY A 54 15.79 1.68 11.75
C GLY A 54 15.75 3.21 11.72
N HIS A 55 16.29 3.80 10.66
CA HIS A 55 16.31 5.24 10.47
C HIS A 55 15.96 5.62 9.04
N THR A 56 15.34 6.77 8.84
CA THR A 56 15.11 7.38 7.53
C THR A 56 15.84 8.72 7.41
N LYS A 57 16.41 9.00 6.25
CA LYS A 57 16.99 10.30 5.91
C LYS A 57 16.03 11.21 5.14
N VAL A 58 14.85 10.70 4.80
CA VAL A 58 13.81 11.40 4.02
C VAL A 58 12.45 11.27 4.69
N PHE A 59 11.52 12.16 4.33
CA PHE A 59 10.11 11.97 4.68
C PHE A 59 9.57 10.74 3.94
N LEU A 60 8.86 9.86 4.64
CA LEU A 60 8.23 8.69 4.05
C LEU A 60 6.75 9.00 3.81
N GLU A 61 6.43 9.40 2.58
CA GLU A 61 5.10 9.82 2.16
C GLU A 61 4.17 8.62 2.02
N GLY A 62 3.23 8.49 2.96
CA GLY A 62 2.24 7.43 3.04
C GLY A 62 0.79 7.93 2.99
N SER A 63 0.57 9.19 2.67
CA SER A 63 -0.76 9.80 2.75
C SER A 63 -1.68 9.29 1.66
N ARG A 64 -2.98 9.29 1.99
CA ARG A 64 -4.09 9.02 1.06
C ARG A 64 -3.98 9.82 -0.24
N LYS A 65 -3.49 11.06 -0.16
CA LYS A 65 -3.44 11.99 -1.30
C LYS A 65 -2.43 11.53 -2.36
N VAL A 66 -1.35 10.89 -1.95
CA VAL A 66 -0.24 10.49 -2.84
C VAL A 66 -0.33 9.02 -3.19
N CYS A 67 -0.21 8.10 -2.21
CA CYS A 67 -0.08 6.66 -2.46
C CYS A 67 -1.29 5.99 -3.13
N ARG A 68 -2.43 6.69 -3.25
CA ARG A 68 -3.64 6.18 -3.92
C ARG A 68 -3.85 6.71 -5.34
N HIS A 69 -2.97 7.59 -5.80
CA HIS A 69 -3.12 8.24 -7.11
C HIS A 69 -1.81 8.25 -7.91
N GLN A 70 -0.67 8.04 -7.26
CA GLN A 70 0.63 8.06 -7.92
C GLN A 70 1.63 7.24 -7.10
N GLU A 71 2.82 7.06 -7.65
CA GLU A 71 3.95 6.49 -6.92
C GLU A 71 4.24 7.31 -5.66
N CYS A 72 4.47 6.60 -4.56
CA CYS A 72 4.93 7.19 -3.30
C CYS A 72 6.12 6.42 -2.76
N ASN A 73 7.09 7.13 -2.17
CA ASN A 73 8.34 6.51 -1.75
C ASN A 73 8.16 5.51 -0.58
N LEU A 74 7.17 5.70 0.29
CA LEU A 74 6.84 4.70 1.30
C LEU A 74 6.24 3.44 0.66
N GLY A 75 5.46 3.59 -0.41
CA GLY A 75 4.98 2.47 -1.22
C GLY A 75 6.13 1.64 -1.78
N ASN A 76 7.11 2.31 -2.39
CA ASN A 76 8.32 1.68 -2.91
C ASN A 76 9.09 0.94 -1.82
N LEU A 77 9.33 1.58 -0.68
CA LEU A 77 10.02 0.96 0.45
C LEU A 77 9.31 -0.29 0.96
N ILE A 78 7.98 -0.27 1.06
CA ILE A 78 7.20 -1.41 1.54
C ILE A 78 7.26 -2.57 0.55
N THR A 79 7.06 -2.32 -0.75
CA THR A 79 7.10 -3.37 -1.76
C THR A 79 8.51 -3.94 -1.95
N ASP A 80 9.55 -3.11 -1.80
CA ASP A 80 10.94 -3.59 -1.76
C ASP A 80 11.20 -4.46 -0.54
N ALA A 81 10.68 -4.08 0.63
CA ALA A 81 10.78 -4.90 1.84
C ALA A 81 10.07 -6.26 1.69
N MET A 82 8.97 -6.31 0.93
CA MET A 82 8.28 -7.57 0.60
C MET A 82 9.16 -8.47 -0.28
N VAL A 83 9.75 -7.93 -1.35
CA VAL A 83 10.69 -8.67 -2.22
C VAL A 83 11.92 -9.13 -1.42
N TYR A 84 12.51 -8.24 -0.62
CA TYR A 84 13.66 -8.58 0.22
C TYR A 84 13.34 -9.67 1.24
N ALA A 85 12.16 -9.65 1.85
CA ALA A 85 11.73 -10.73 2.73
C ALA A 85 11.64 -12.08 1.99
N ARG A 86 11.26 -12.09 0.70
CA ARG A 86 11.28 -13.32 -0.10
C ARG A 86 12.70 -13.80 -0.38
N ILE A 87 13.63 -12.91 -0.71
CA ILE A 87 15.06 -13.24 -0.91
C ILE A 87 15.67 -13.89 0.34
N LEU A 88 15.28 -13.41 1.53
CA LEU A 88 15.76 -13.98 2.79
C LEU A 88 15.10 -15.33 3.13
N GLU A 89 13.91 -15.60 2.60
CA GLU A 89 13.17 -16.84 2.82
C GLU A 89 13.60 -17.94 1.84
N ASP A 90 13.72 -17.60 0.56
CA ASP A 90 14.21 -18.47 -0.50
C ASP A 90 15.61 -18.00 -0.93
N PHE A 91 16.64 -18.63 -0.37
CA PHE A 91 18.04 -18.32 -0.68
C PHE A 91 18.44 -18.62 -2.14
N GLY A 92 17.53 -19.20 -2.93
CA GLY A 92 17.71 -19.44 -4.36
C GLY A 92 18.76 -20.50 -4.69
N GLY A 93 19.47 -20.28 -5.81
CA GLY A 93 20.53 -21.15 -6.32
C GLY A 93 20.90 -20.86 -7.77
N ALA A 94 20.01 -21.15 -8.72
CA ALA A 94 20.16 -20.83 -10.14
C ALA A 94 19.59 -19.44 -10.51
N TYR A 95 19.00 -18.75 -9.55
CA TYR A 95 18.33 -17.46 -9.65
C TYR A 95 18.57 -16.65 -8.37
N TRP A 96 18.46 -15.33 -8.44
CA TRP A 96 18.65 -14.45 -7.27
C TRP A 96 17.39 -14.33 -6.40
N THR A 97 16.21 -14.52 -6.99
CA THR A 97 14.92 -14.68 -6.30
C THR A 97 13.96 -15.47 -7.20
N ASP A 98 12.97 -16.13 -6.62
CA ASP A 98 11.88 -16.73 -7.39
C ASP A 98 10.70 -15.77 -7.61
N ALA A 99 10.63 -14.66 -6.87
CA ALA A 99 9.61 -13.63 -7.00
C ALA A 99 10.24 -12.22 -6.89
N ALA A 100 10.38 -11.55 -8.03
CA ALA A 100 10.96 -10.22 -8.13
C ALA A 100 9.91 -9.09 -8.07
N ILE A 101 8.63 -9.44 -8.13
CA ILE A 101 7.52 -8.48 -8.25
C ILE A 101 6.73 -8.46 -6.94
N ALA A 102 6.39 -7.27 -6.46
CA ALA A 102 5.49 -7.10 -5.32
C ALA A 102 4.47 -5.99 -5.58
N PHE A 103 3.25 -6.18 -5.09
CA PHE A 103 2.20 -5.14 -5.08
C PHE A 103 1.60 -4.93 -3.70
N MET A 104 1.32 -3.67 -3.41
CA MET A 104 0.48 -3.29 -2.27
C MET A 104 -0.45 -2.16 -2.69
N GLN A 105 -1.73 -2.26 -2.35
CA GLN A 105 -2.67 -1.18 -2.61
C GLN A 105 -2.44 0.00 -1.64
N GLY A 106 -2.49 1.24 -2.14
CA GLY A 106 -2.28 2.45 -1.35
C GLY A 106 -3.29 2.62 -0.20
N GLY A 107 -4.40 1.89 -0.23
CA GLY A 107 -5.36 1.77 0.87
C GLY A 107 -4.81 1.06 2.11
N SER A 108 -3.81 0.19 1.95
CA SER A 108 -3.10 -0.49 3.04
C SER A 108 -2.12 0.43 3.77
N ILE A 109 -1.62 1.48 3.10
CA ILE A 109 -0.69 2.46 3.67
C ILE A 109 -1.52 3.54 4.39
N ARG A 110 -1.43 3.59 5.72
CA ARG A 110 -2.39 4.34 6.55
C ARG A 110 -1.86 5.65 7.11
N SER A 111 -0.55 5.83 7.13
CA SER A 111 0.10 7.04 7.60
C SER A 111 1.42 7.26 6.89
N SER A 112 1.91 8.51 6.91
CA SER A 112 3.30 8.84 6.60
C SER A 112 4.18 8.60 7.83
N ILE A 113 5.50 8.56 7.64
CA ILE A 113 6.47 8.61 8.74
C ILE A 113 7.30 9.89 8.60
N GLU A 114 7.18 10.75 9.61
CA GLU A 114 7.93 12.00 9.67
C GLU A 114 9.42 11.73 9.87
N LYS A 115 10.26 12.49 9.18
CA LYS A 115 11.70 12.43 9.41
C LYS A 115 12.03 13.17 10.71
N ARG A 116 12.19 12.42 11.80
CA ARG A 116 12.68 12.94 13.09
C ARG A 116 14.09 13.52 12.96
N SER A 117 14.50 14.34 13.92
CA SER A 117 15.82 14.98 13.93
C SER A 117 16.98 13.96 13.97
N ASP A 118 16.81 12.86 14.68
CA ASP A 118 17.73 11.71 14.72
C ASP A 118 17.49 10.71 13.56
N GLY A 119 16.40 10.90 12.82
CA GLY A 119 15.96 10.02 11.74
C GLY A 119 15.31 8.72 12.22
N SER A 120 15.09 8.51 13.52
CA SER A 120 14.57 7.25 14.06
C SER A 120 13.21 6.89 13.47
N VAL A 121 13.05 5.60 13.14
CA VAL A 121 11.79 4.95 12.78
C VAL A 121 11.50 3.92 13.86
N LEU A 122 10.36 4.06 14.53
CA LEU A 122 9.96 3.23 15.66
C LEU A 122 8.98 2.14 15.22
N ALA A 123 8.88 1.06 16.00
CA ALA A 123 7.93 -0.01 15.72
C ALA A 123 6.47 0.50 15.71
N ILE A 124 6.16 1.52 16.53
CA ILE A 124 4.84 2.18 16.51
C ILE A 124 4.57 2.93 15.20
N ASP A 125 5.60 3.44 14.53
CA ASP A 125 5.45 4.08 13.21
C ASP A 125 5.06 3.02 12.18
N VAL A 126 5.76 1.88 12.15
CA VAL A 126 5.44 0.76 11.26
C VAL A 126 4.03 0.22 11.51
N ALA A 127 3.64 0.08 12.78
CA ALA A 127 2.29 -0.35 13.16
C ALA A 127 1.21 0.67 12.72
N SER A 128 1.54 1.96 12.73
CA SER A 128 0.64 3.03 12.25
C SER A 128 0.50 3.00 10.73
N VAL A 129 1.57 2.70 10.00
CA VAL A 129 1.56 2.57 8.52
C VAL A 129 0.80 1.32 8.07
N LEU A 130 1.07 0.15 8.69
CA LEU A 130 0.53 -1.16 8.32
C LEU A 130 -0.22 -1.84 9.49
N PRO A 131 -1.40 -1.33 9.88
CA PRO A 131 -2.09 -1.78 11.10
C PRO A 131 -2.80 -3.14 10.97
N PHE A 132 -2.96 -3.65 9.74
CA PHE A 132 -3.78 -4.83 9.47
C PHE A 132 -3.03 -6.17 9.60
N LYS A 133 -1.69 -6.14 9.67
CA LYS A 133 -0.85 -7.32 9.86
C LYS A 133 -1.12 -8.42 8.82
N ASN A 134 -1.27 -8.03 7.55
CA ASN A 134 -1.60 -8.96 6.48
C ASN A 134 -0.50 -10.01 6.34
N ASP A 135 -0.92 -11.25 6.13
CA ASP A 135 0.01 -12.27 5.65
C ASP A 135 0.44 -11.94 4.22
N LEU A 136 1.69 -12.23 3.88
CA LEU A 136 2.18 -12.08 2.51
C LEU A 136 2.08 -13.41 1.78
N TYR A 137 1.73 -13.35 0.50
CA TYR A 137 1.60 -14.51 -0.37
C TYR A 137 2.38 -14.29 -1.67
N VAL A 138 3.09 -15.31 -2.11
CA VAL A 138 3.59 -15.43 -3.48
C VAL A 138 2.52 -16.10 -4.32
N SER A 139 2.02 -15.41 -5.33
CA SER A 139 1.06 -15.96 -6.28
C SER A 139 1.64 -16.04 -7.67
N GLN A 140 1.38 -17.15 -8.37
CA GLN A 140 1.84 -17.36 -9.74
C GLN A 140 0.70 -17.01 -10.71
N ILE A 141 0.92 -15.99 -11.53
CA ILE A 141 -0.04 -15.51 -12.53
C ILE A 141 0.60 -15.39 -13.91
N THR A 142 -0.21 -15.45 -14.97
CA THR A 142 0.24 -15.17 -16.33
C THR A 142 0.52 -13.69 -16.54
N GLY A 143 1.35 -13.34 -17.53
CA GLY A 143 1.55 -11.96 -17.95
C GLY A 143 0.25 -11.27 -18.38
N ARG A 144 -0.68 -12.00 -18.99
CA ARG A 144 -2.02 -11.51 -19.30
C ARG A 144 -2.81 -11.12 -18.06
N SER A 145 -2.80 -11.97 -17.03
CA SER A 145 -3.43 -11.66 -15.73
C SER A 145 -2.72 -10.51 -15.02
N LEU A 146 -1.39 -10.42 -15.11
CA LEU A 146 -0.61 -9.30 -14.58
C LEU A 146 -0.98 -7.98 -15.27
N LEU A 147 -1.14 -7.98 -16.60
CA LEU A 147 -1.63 -6.83 -17.36
C LEU A 147 -3.04 -6.42 -16.93
N ALA A 148 -3.94 -7.40 -16.74
CA ALA A 148 -5.29 -7.13 -16.26
C ALA A 148 -5.31 -6.53 -14.83
N VAL A 149 -4.40 -6.96 -13.95
CA VAL A 149 -4.19 -6.35 -12.62
C VAL A 149 -3.75 -4.89 -12.74
N LEU A 150 -2.81 -4.60 -13.64
CA LEU A 150 -2.33 -3.23 -13.87
C LEU A 150 -3.42 -2.32 -14.47
N GLU A 151 -4.22 -2.82 -15.42
CA GLU A 151 -5.40 -2.12 -15.95
C GLU A 151 -6.45 -1.84 -14.86
N HIS A 152 -6.70 -2.81 -13.99
CA HIS A 152 -7.59 -2.62 -12.85
C HIS A 152 -7.05 -1.55 -11.90
N SER A 153 -5.75 -1.55 -11.60
CA SER A 153 -5.10 -0.49 -10.82
C SER A 153 -5.26 0.89 -11.45
N ALA A 154 -5.08 1.00 -12.77
CA ALA A 154 -5.31 2.24 -13.51
C ALA A 154 -6.79 2.69 -13.48
N SER A 155 -7.74 1.77 -13.34
CA SER A 155 -9.16 2.12 -13.14
C SER A 155 -9.43 2.69 -11.73
N MET A 156 -8.66 2.24 -10.72
CA MET A 156 -8.85 2.64 -9.33
C MET A 156 -8.41 4.09 -9.06
N TYR A 157 -7.53 4.65 -9.89
CA TYR A 157 -7.07 6.04 -9.83
C TYR A 157 -8.22 7.07 -9.81
N GLU A 158 -9.30 6.80 -10.53
CA GLU A 158 -10.45 7.72 -10.61
C GLU A 158 -11.42 7.56 -9.43
N THR A 159 -11.22 6.55 -8.58
CA THR A 159 -12.08 6.25 -7.44
C THR A 159 -11.36 6.53 -6.12
N GLU A 160 -11.23 7.82 -5.76
CA GLU A 160 -10.53 8.29 -4.54
C GLU A 160 -10.90 7.51 -3.26
N SER A 161 -12.12 6.95 -3.19
CA SER A 161 -12.65 6.29 -2.00
C SER A 161 -12.10 4.88 -1.75
N LYS A 162 -11.67 4.14 -2.78
CA LYS A 162 -11.38 2.71 -2.63
C LYS A 162 -9.95 2.43 -2.18
N GLY A 163 -8.97 3.18 -2.69
CA GLY A 163 -7.55 2.99 -2.36
C GLY A 163 -6.92 1.73 -2.95
N GLY A 164 -7.55 1.15 -3.97
CA GLY A 164 -7.02 -0.01 -4.67
C GLY A 164 -5.86 0.26 -5.61
N PHE A 165 -5.46 1.52 -5.85
CA PHE A 165 -4.29 1.84 -6.70
C PHE A 165 -3.01 1.19 -6.14
N LEU A 166 -2.27 0.47 -6.98
CA LEU A 166 -1.13 -0.33 -6.55
C LEU A 166 0.17 0.48 -6.53
N GLN A 167 0.89 0.39 -5.40
CA GLN A 167 2.32 0.62 -5.30
C GLN A 167 3.04 -0.68 -5.65
N MET A 168 4.25 -0.61 -6.21
CA MET A 168 4.91 -1.77 -6.81
C MET A 168 6.43 -1.83 -6.59
N SER A 169 7.00 -3.02 -6.70
CA SER A 169 8.44 -3.28 -6.82
C SER A 169 8.66 -4.27 -7.96
N GLY A 170 9.81 -4.18 -8.63
CA GLY A 170 10.18 -5.03 -9.77
C GLY A 170 9.33 -4.82 -11.02
N ILE A 171 8.58 -3.71 -11.11
CA ILE A 171 7.78 -3.32 -12.28
C ILE A 171 7.96 -1.84 -12.55
N HIS A 172 8.14 -1.50 -13.83
CA HIS A 172 7.90 -0.17 -14.37
C HIS A 172 6.67 -0.22 -15.27
N THR A 173 5.70 0.66 -15.04
CA THR A 173 4.49 0.71 -15.88
C THR A 173 4.10 2.15 -16.21
N THR A 174 3.62 2.35 -17.43
CA THR A 174 3.10 3.63 -17.90
C THR A 174 1.61 3.54 -18.15
N TYR A 175 0.86 4.40 -17.47
CA TYR A 175 -0.58 4.55 -17.64
C TYR A 175 -0.90 5.80 -18.47
N ASP A 176 -1.65 5.64 -19.55
CA ASP A 176 -2.22 6.73 -20.34
C ASP A 176 -3.73 6.85 -20.13
N TYR A 177 -4.14 7.93 -19.45
CA TYR A 177 -5.53 8.22 -19.13
C TYR A 177 -6.29 8.93 -20.27
N ASN A 178 -5.65 9.14 -21.42
CA ASN A 178 -6.36 9.48 -22.66
C ASN A 178 -7.05 8.24 -23.26
N ASN A 179 -6.60 7.02 -22.91
CA ASN A 179 -7.19 5.78 -23.35
C ASN A 179 -8.41 5.36 -22.49
N PRO A 180 -9.35 4.57 -23.06
CA PRO A 180 -10.47 4.03 -22.30
C PRO A 180 -10.01 3.10 -21.18
N VAL A 181 -10.86 2.92 -20.16
CA VAL A 181 -10.66 1.93 -19.09
C VAL A 181 -10.44 0.53 -19.72
N GLY A 182 -9.40 -0.18 -19.28
CA GLY A 182 -9.01 -1.47 -19.86
C GLY A 182 -8.02 -1.37 -21.03
N SER A 183 -7.56 -0.17 -21.38
CA SER A 183 -6.48 0.06 -22.35
C SER A 183 -5.55 1.20 -21.92
N ARG A 184 -5.43 1.43 -20.61
CA ARG A 184 -4.60 2.50 -20.05
C ARG A 184 -3.13 2.10 -19.96
N VAL A 185 -2.81 0.82 -19.86
CA VAL A 185 -1.42 0.34 -19.76
C VAL A 185 -0.80 0.35 -21.16
N ILE A 186 0.14 1.27 -21.40
CA ILE A 186 0.79 1.42 -22.72
C ILE A 186 2.21 0.84 -22.78
N ALA A 187 2.84 0.64 -21.62
CA ALA A 187 4.15 0.01 -21.51
C ALA A 187 4.29 -0.61 -20.12
N THR A 188 4.84 -1.83 -20.07
CA THR A 188 5.20 -2.50 -18.81
C THR A 188 6.49 -3.27 -19.00
N GLU A 189 7.44 -3.03 -18.11
CA GLU A 189 8.67 -3.80 -17.96
C GLU A 189 8.69 -4.44 -16.57
N VAL A 190 9.21 -5.66 -16.49
CA VAL A 190 9.27 -6.46 -15.28
C VAL A 190 10.72 -6.89 -15.01
N LEU A 191 11.13 -6.88 -13.75
CA LEU A 191 12.46 -7.30 -13.35
C LEU A 191 12.58 -8.82 -13.44
N CYS A 192 13.57 -9.33 -14.17
CA CYS A 192 13.78 -10.77 -14.26
C CYS A 192 14.10 -11.38 -12.88
N ALA A 193 13.38 -12.42 -12.48
CA ALA A 193 13.63 -13.16 -11.24
C ALA A 193 14.69 -14.26 -11.43
N ASN A 194 14.55 -15.03 -12.52
CA ASN A 194 15.45 -16.12 -12.88
C ASN A 194 16.51 -15.67 -13.90
N CYS A 195 17.49 -14.92 -13.42
CA CYS A 195 18.62 -14.40 -14.20
C CYS A 195 19.83 -14.14 -13.27
N ASP A 196 21.05 -14.13 -13.82
CA ASP A 196 22.26 -13.89 -13.02
C ASP A 196 22.40 -12.42 -12.59
N VAL A 197 21.99 -11.50 -13.46
CA VAL A 197 21.99 -10.05 -13.22
C VAL A 197 20.56 -9.55 -13.44
N PRO A 198 19.90 -8.99 -12.42
CA PRO A 198 18.54 -8.47 -12.56
C PRO A 198 18.48 -7.34 -13.59
N THR A 199 17.64 -7.51 -14.61
CA THR A 199 17.37 -6.53 -15.65
C THR A 199 15.87 -6.45 -15.91
N PHE A 200 15.39 -5.27 -16.27
CA PHE A 200 14.02 -5.07 -16.71
C PHE A 200 13.85 -5.61 -18.14
N GLU A 201 12.81 -6.41 -18.34
CA GLU A 201 12.42 -7.01 -19.61
C GLU A 201 10.97 -6.63 -19.93
N PRO A 202 10.57 -6.50 -21.20
CA PRO A 202 9.17 -6.29 -21.55
C PRO A 202 8.28 -7.39 -20.98
N LEU A 203 7.08 -7.02 -20.52
CA LEU A 203 6.08 -7.99 -20.06
C LEU A 203 5.66 -8.93 -21.20
N GLU A 204 5.91 -10.22 -21.03
CA GLU A 204 5.42 -11.27 -21.93
C GLU A 204 4.09 -11.86 -21.42
N GLU A 205 3.03 -11.81 -22.22
CA GLU A 205 1.67 -12.21 -21.79
C GLU A 205 1.54 -13.68 -21.37
N ASP A 206 2.18 -14.59 -22.08
CA ASP A 206 2.02 -16.04 -21.87
C ASP A 206 3.04 -16.61 -20.85
N ARG A 207 3.97 -15.78 -20.36
CA ARG A 207 4.94 -16.14 -19.32
C ARG A 207 4.27 -16.11 -17.94
N LEU A 208 4.72 -17.00 -17.05
CA LEU A 208 4.30 -17.02 -15.64
C LEU A 208 5.22 -16.14 -14.80
N TYR A 209 4.62 -15.37 -13.89
CA TYR A 209 5.29 -14.50 -12.95
C TYR A 209 4.85 -14.82 -11.53
N ASN A 210 5.82 -14.88 -10.62
CA ASN A 210 5.55 -14.94 -9.19
C ASN A 210 5.47 -13.52 -8.64
N VAL A 211 4.35 -13.20 -8.01
CA VAL A 211 4.00 -11.86 -7.54
C VAL A 211 3.67 -11.92 -6.05
N ILE A 212 4.33 -11.08 -5.26
CA ILE A 212 4.14 -10.98 -3.81
C ILE A 212 3.01 -9.98 -3.53
N VAL A 213 1.99 -10.43 -2.80
CA VAL A 213 0.83 -9.59 -2.43
C VAL A 213 0.39 -9.83 -0.99
N PRO A 214 -0.17 -8.83 -0.30
CA PRO A 214 -0.84 -9.04 0.98
C PRO A 214 -2.10 -9.90 0.82
N SER A 215 -2.47 -10.60 1.90
CA SER A 215 -3.63 -11.49 1.97
C SER A 215 -4.94 -10.83 1.55
N TYR A 216 -5.08 -9.52 1.79
CA TYR A 216 -6.24 -8.76 1.32
C TYR A 216 -6.39 -8.82 -0.21
N LEU A 217 -5.32 -8.56 -0.96
CA LEU A 217 -5.32 -8.64 -2.42
C LEU A 217 -5.41 -10.08 -2.93
N ALA A 218 -4.68 -11.00 -2.29
CA ALA A 218 -4.73 -12.42 -2.63
C ALA A 218 -6.15 -13.02 -2.56
N ASN A 219 -6.98 -12.50 -1.65
CA ASN A 219 -8.36 -12.94 -1.42
C ASN A 219 -9.42 -12.13 -2.20
N GLY A 220 -9.03 -11.34 -3.19
CA GLY A 220 -9.97 -10.59 -4.03
C GLY A 220 -10.34 -9.19 -3.54
N GLY A 221 -9.63 -8.69 -2.52
CA GLY A 221 -9.80 -7.33 -2.02
C GLY A 221 -9.65 -6.29 -3.14
N ASP A 222 -10.43 -5.21 -3.06
CA ASP A 222 -10.50 -4.17 -4.09
C ASP A 222 -10.85 -4.66 -5.52
N GLY A 223 -11.31 -5.91 -5.67
CA GLY A 223 -11.70 -6.50 -6.95
C GLY A 223 -10.54 -7.10 -7.76
N TYR A 224 -9.35 -7.24 -7.15
CA TYR A 224 -8.20 -7.86 -7.81
C TYR A 224 -8.35 -9.37 -7.94
N THR A 225 -7.72 -9.97 -8.95
CA THR A 225 -7.59 -11.42 -9.07
C THR A 225 -6.12 -11.76 -9.21
N PHE A 226 -5.55 -12.38 -8.18
CA PHE A 226 -4.17 -12.85 -8.17
C PHE A 226 -4.07 -14.38 -8.24
N VAL A 227 -5.18 -15.10 -8.44
CA VAL A 227 -5.20 -16.56 -8.51
C VAL A 227 -5.75 -16.99 -9.86
N GLU A 228 -4.97 -17.78 -10.58
CA GLU A 228 -5.41 -18.39 -11.83
C GLU A 228 -6.39 -19.54 -11.54
N GLU A 229 -7.47 -19.67 -12.32
CA GLU A 229 -8.55 -20.65 -12.09
C GLU A 229 -8.01 -22.10 -11.97
N ASN A 230 -7.00 -22.43 -12.77
CA ASN A 230 -6.34 -23.74 -12.80
C ASN A 230 -4.86 -23.67 -12.37
N GLY A 231 -4.44 -22.59 -11.73
CA GLY A 231 -3.07 -22.39 -11.28
C GLY A 231 -2.77 -23.01 -9.90
N PRO A 232 -1.49 -22.98 -9.49
CA PRO A 232 -1.12 -23.37 -8.13
C PRO A 232 -1.75 -22.42 -7.11
N LYS A 233 -1.99 -22.93 -5.90
CA LYS A 233 -2.44 -22.08 -4.79
C LYS A 233 -1.33 -21.11 -4.38
N PRO A 234 -1.67 -19.87 -3.98
CA PRO A 234 -0.67 -18.93 -3.46
C PRO A 234 0.10 -19.50 -2.27
N GLN A 235 1.42 -19.37 -2.30
CA GLN A 235 2.30 -19.78 -1.21
C GLN A 235 2.37 -18.66 -0.16
N ARG A 236 2.04 -18.98 1.10
CA ARG A 236 2.22 -18.04 2.21
C ARG A 236 3.70 -17.88 2.55
N MET A 237 4.15 -16.64 2.71
CA MET A 237 5.48 -16.29 3.21
C MET A 237 5.56 -16.39 4.73
N GLN A 238 6.78 -16.48 5.27
CA GLN A 238 7.03 -16.55 6.70
C GLN A 238 6.71 -15.24 7.42
N LEU A 239 7.02 -14.10 6.80
CA LEU A 239 6.78 -12.78 7.37
C LEU A 239 5.47 -12.16 6.87
N LYS A 240 4.84 -11.40 7.77
CA LYS A 240 3.73 -10.49 7.46
C LYS A 240 4.26 -9.16 6.93
N ASP A 241 3.38 -8.36 6.34
CA ASP A 241 3.69 -7.04 5.77
C ASP A 241 4.53 -6.12 6.70
N ALA A 242 4.04 -5.84 7.92
CA ALA A 242 4.72 -4.98 8.89
C ALA A 242 6.06 -5.58 9.39
N ALA A 243 6.14 -6.91 9.47
CA ALA A 243 7.35 -7.61 9.89
C ALA A 243 8.42 -7.59 8.79
N ALA A 244 8.02 -7.72 7.53
CA ALA A 244 8.91 -7.55 6.37
C ALA A 244 9.51 -6.14 6.33
N LEU A 245 8.68 -5.10 6.49
CA LEU A 245 9.16 -3.71 6.57
C LEU A 245 10.13 -3.50 7.76
N SER A 246 9.75 -3.96 8.95
CA SER A 246 10.61 -3.87 10.14
C SER A 246 11.95 -4.59 9.94
N GLN A 247 11.94 -5.77 9.31
CA GLN A 247 13.17 -6.51 9.03
C GLN A 247 14.05 -5.79 8.00
N TYR A 248 13.45 -5.22 6.95
CA TYR A 248 14.18 -4.43 5.96
C TYR A 248 14.86 -3.22 6.59
N LEU A 249 14.13 -2.45 7.41
CA LEU A 249 14.65 -1.29 8.13
C LEU A 249 15.79 -1.67 9.08
N LYS A 250 15.63 -2.75 9.85
CA LYS A 250 16.67 -3.25 10.79
C LYS A 250 17.95 -3.69 10.07
N ARG A 251 17.84 -4.16 8.83
CA ARG A 251 18.99 -4.63 8.02
C ARG A 251 19.73 -3.53 7.29
N HIS A 252 19.04 -2.48 6.86
CA HIS A 252 19.66 -1.37 6.12
C HIS A 252 20.16 -0.25 7.04
N GLU A 253 19.71 -0.22 8.30
CA GLU A 253 19.96 0.81 9.33
C GLU A 253 19.47 2.22 8.96
N PHE A 254 19.77 2.71 7.76
CA PHE A 254 19.32 3.96 7.18
C PHE A 254 18.69 3.73 5.80
N VAL A 255 17.49 4.27 5.59
CA VAL A 255 16.79 4.25 4.30
C VAL A 255 16.57 5.66 3.74
N TYR A 256 16.46 5.74 2.42
CA TYR A 256 16.23 6.97 1.67
C TYR A 256 15.43 6.70 0.38
N PRO A 257 14.28 5.99 0.46
CA PRO A 257 13.54 5.61 -0.74
C PRO A 257 13.15 6.85 -1.55
N VAL A 258 13.33 6.74 -2.86
CA VAL A 258 13.00 7.77 -3.85
C VAL A 258 11.70 7.42 -4.57
N VAL A 259 11.11 8.41 -5.23
CA VAL A 259 10.18 8.16 -6.34
C VAL A 259 11.05 8.04 -7.58
N GLU A 260 10.98 6.90 -8.27
CA GLU A 260 11.94 6.50 -9.31
C GLU A 260 11.25 5.98 -10.57
N ASP A 261 10.07 6.54 -10.85
CA ASP A 261 9.31 6.31 -12.08
C ASP A 261 8.90 4.83 -12.30
N ARG A 262 8.71 4.09 -11.20
CA ARG A 262 8.03 2.77 -11.23
C ARG A 262 6.63 2.90 -11.81
N ILE A 263 5.98 4.05 -11.60
CA ILE A 263 4.66 4.35 -12.13
C ILE A 263 4.67 5.70 -12.85
N THR A 264 4.60 5.68 -14.17
CA THR A 264 4.46 6.89 -15.00
C THR A 264 2.99 7.11 -15.37
N ILE A 265 2.47 8.33 -15.18
CA ILE A 265 1.08 8.68 -15.48
C ILE A 265 1.02 9.81 -16.53
N ILE A 266 0.49 9.48 -17.70
CA ILE A 266 0.06 10.46 -18.71
C ILE A 266 -1.38 10.83 -18.38
N LYS A 267 -1.57 12.04 -17.84
CA LYS A 267 -2.89 12.53 -17.45
C LYS A 267 -3.75 12.80 -18.69
N LYS A 268 -5.06 12.64 -18.52
CA LYS A 268 -6.04 12.98 -19.56
C LYS A 268 -5.88 14.46 -19.94
N THR A 269 -5.70 14.71 -21.23
CA THR A 269 -5.69 16.09 -21.76
C THR A 269 -7.10 16.64 -21.62
N SER A 270 -7.28 17.71 -20.86
CA SER A 270 -8.56 18.43 -20.86
C SER A 270 -8.74 19.10 -22.22
N ASP A 271 -9.84 18.82 -22.91
CA ASP A 271 -10.27 19.55 -24.11
C ASP A 271 -10.53 21.03 -23.75
N ASN A 272 -9.48 21.83 -23.61
CA ASN A 272 -9.56 23.28 -23.73
C ASN A 272 -9.56 23.62 -25.22
N ALA A 273 -10.64 23.20 -25.89
CA ALA A 273 -11.05 23.70 -27.20
C ALA A 273 -12.36 24.48 -27.05
N ASN A 274 -12.39 25.47 -26.15
CA ASN A 274 -13.26 26.62 -26.33
C ASN A 274 -12.46 27.71 -27.05
N GLY A 275 -12.40 27.56 -28.37
CA GLY A 275 -12.18 28.70 -29.23
C GLY A 275 -13.37 29.65 -29.12
N ASN A 276 -13.14 30.84 -28.60
CA ASN A 276 -13.39 32.13 -29.26
C ASN A 276 -13.42 33.26 -28.24
N LEU A 277 -12.48 34.19 -28.45
CA LEU A 277 -12.51 35.65 -28.26
C LEU A 277 -13.42 36.24 -27.17
#